data_AF-K0T9F1-F1
#
_entry.id   AF-K0T9F1-F1
#
_cell.length_a   1.000
_cell.length_b   1.000
_cell.length_c   1.000
_cell.angle_alpha   90.00
_cell.angle_beta   90.00
_cell.angle_gamma   90.00
#
_symmetry.space_group_name_H-M   'P 1'
#
loop_
_entity.id
_entity.type
_entity.pdbx_description
1 polymer ?
#
loop_
_entity_poly.entity_id
_entity_poly.type
_entity_poly.pdbx_seq_one_letter_code
_entity_poly.pdbx_strand_id
1 'polypeptide(L)'
;MTLPNEGEGAAHDEDLDGRGGRSGVDGGGDTSPPAPSRVSSGVVGGDGQRGAWSTNEEFAAYISDELHLHPLSSEYPKVFAAAPGVICKWRERFRSNMPLWRRLFKKQQLQLPAEKISKIVLVDKMWCMTNMTPSEKHISWTHIYGSKMKCEDQSIPNYYESWPIRLETAKVDLKAGRELRTLEQRFLQGRGPVILVAIHLCGTLSLKAVELFNRNSDIKFFCLKPCCLPGMVHAKRNEIFHLGEHSFDSKEVCMAGKWKRNKWIGPPRSVTKTYFERWADNLFWGMDDTDAQKSKRTIMVQTEGGYQNEFLYASRVKTSEY
;
A
#
# COMPACT_ATOMS: atom_id res chain seq x y z
N MET A 1 49.49 -25.56 -19.97
CA MET A 1 48.53 -24.60 -20.53
C MET A 1 47.53 -24.28 -19.44
N THR A 2 47.72 -23.15 -18.78
CA THR A 2 46.97 -22.73 -17.59
C THR A 2 46.06 -21.58 -18.03
N LEU A 3 44.74 -21.78 -17.95
CA LEU A 3 43.76 -20.76 -18.29
C LEU A 3 43.66 -19.73 -17.15
N PRO A 4 43.51 -18.42 -17.45
CA PRO A 4 43.40 -17.41 -16.42
C PRO A 4 41.98 -17.33 -15.85
N ASN A 5 41.97 -17.01 -14.55
CA ASN A 5 40.85 -16.84 -13.66
C ASN A 5 40.16 -15.49 -13.95
N GLU A 6 38.89 -15.49 -14.34
CA GLU A 6 38.10 -14.27 -14.52
C GLU A 6 37.62 -13.75 -13.15
N GLY A 7 38.07 -12.56 -12.80
CA GLY A 7 37.75 -11.89 -11.54
C GLY A 7 36.34 -11.29 -11.54
N GLU A 8 35.59 -11.62 -10.49
CA GLU A 8 34.33 -10.97 -10.15
C GLU A 8 34.57 -9.50 -9.73
N GLY A 9 34.05 -8.57 -10.53
CA GLY A 9 34.00 -7.15 -10.20
C GLY A 9 32.87 -6.86 -9.21
N ALA A 10 33.25 -6.49 -7.98
CA ALA A 10 32.32 -5.97 -6.97
C ALA A 10 31.77 -4.61 -7.42
N ALA A 11 30.44 -4.52 -7.56
CA ALA A 11 29.75 -3.26 -7.81
C ALA A 11 29.80 -2.38 -6.55
N HIS A 12 30.49 -1.25 -6.65
CA HIS A 12 30.46 -0.18 -5.67
C HIS A 12 29.07 0.49 -5.64
N ASP A 13 28.44 0.44 -4.47
CA ASP A 13 27.22 1.17 -4.11
C ASP A 13 27.64 2.62 -3.80
N GLU A 14 27.19 3.59 -4.61
CA GLU A 14 27.39 5.02 -4.31
C GLU A 14 26.14 5.59 -3.64
N ASP A 15 26.23 5.73 -2.32
CA ASP A 15 25.51 6.72 -1.54
C ASP A 15 25.98 8.13 -1.93
N LEU A 16 25.18 8.83 -2.74
CA LEU A 16 25.42 10.26 -3.03
C LEU A 16 24.56 11.14 -2.13
N ASP A 17 25.08 11.39 -0.92
CA ASP A 17 24.73 12.52 -0.07
C ASP A 17 25.30 13.82 -0.64
N GLY A 18 24.47 14.58 -1.36
CA GLY A 18 24.82 15.90 -1.87
C GLY A 18 24.56 17.01 -0.85
N ARG A 19 25.58 17.36 -0.05
CA ARG A 19 25.72 18.70 0.56
C ARG A 19 26.26 19.67 -0.51
N GLY A 20 25.56 20.77 -0.75
CA GLY A 20 26.02 21.87 -1.59
C GLY A 20 25.21 23.13 -1.29
N GLY A 21 25.91 24.19 -0.85
CA GLY A 21 25.32 25.45 -0.42
C GLY A 21 25.30 26.55 -1.49
N ARG A 22 24.48 27.56 -1.16
CA ARG A 22 24.47 29.01 -1.48
C ARG A 22 24.18 29.56 -2.89
N SER A 23 23.53 30.73 -2.79
CA SER A 23 23.22 31.79 -3.78
C SER A 23 22.14 31.44 -4.79
N GLY A 24 21.21 32.31 -5.17
CA GLY A 24 20.88 33.69 -4.84
C GLY A 24 19.88 34.20 -5.89
N VAL A 25 18.98 35.10 -5.48
CA VAL A 25 18.27 36.11 -6.30
C VAL A 25 17.33 35.59 -7.42
N ASP A 26 16.01 35.72 -7.25
CA ASP A 26 15.20 36.70 -8.00
C ASP A 26 13.69 36.57 -7.67
N GLY A 27 13.08 37.72 -7.42
CA GLY A 27 11.65 37.88 -7.18
C GLY A 27 10.91 38.14 -8.49
N GLY A 28 9.88 37.34 -8.76
CA GLY A 28 8.89 37.59 -9.81
C GLY A 28 7.50 37.43 -9.21
N GLY A 29 6.76 38.54 -9.11
CA GLY A 29 5.38 38.57 -8.66
C GLY A 29 4.44 38.06 -9.75
N ASP A 30 3.64 37.05 -9.42
CA ASP A 30 2.60 36.50 -10.28
C ASP A 30 1.23 37.01 -9.78
N THR A 31 0.57 37.81 -10.61
CA THR A 31 -0.77 38.37 -10.36
C THR A 31 -1.76 37.68 -11.31
N SER A 32 -2.27 36.52 -10.88
CA SER A 32 -3.38 35.87 -11.58
C SER A 32 -4.72 36.23 -10.91
N PRO A 33 -5.76 36.57 -11.69
CA PRO A 33 -7.07 36.95 -11.17
C PRO A 33 -7.86 35.73 -10.64
N PRO A 34 -8.80 35.92 -9.69
CA PRO A 34 -9.61 34.84 -9.16
C PRO A 34 -10.64 34.36 -10.19
N ALA A 35 -10.76 33.03 -10.30
CA ALA A 35 -11.77 32.38 -11.13
C ALA A 35 -13.19 32.56 -10.53
N PRO A 36 -14.25 32.68 -11.37
CA PRO A 36 -15.60 32.90 -10.91
C PRO A 36 -16.22 31.64 -10.27
N SER A 37 -16.98 31.87 -9.21
CA SER A 37 -17.78 30.88 -8.49
C SER A 37 -18.87 30.29 -9.40
N ARG A 38 -18.85 28.97 -9.56
CA ARG A 38 -19.86 28.25 -10.33
C ARG A 38 -20.86 27.60 -9.37
N VAL A 39 -22.04 28.21 -9.32
CA VAL A 39 -23.27 27.60 -8.78
C VAL A 39 -23.70 26.51 -9.75
N SER A 40 -23.95 25.29 -9.25
CA SER A 40 -24.66 24.28 -10.02
C SER A 40 -25.62 23.49 -9.13
N SER A 41 -26.88 23.66 -9.52
CA SER A 41 -28.11 23.00 -9.13
C SER A 41 -28.14 21.50 -9.49
N GLY A 42 -29.04 20.75 -8.83
CA GLY A 42 -29.15 19.28 -8.79
C GLY A 42 -29.31 18.54 -10.13
N VAL A 43 -29.37 17.20 -10.19
CA VAL A 43 -30.28 16.28 -9.46
C VAL A 43 -29.79 14.82 -9.59
N VAL A 44 -29.77 14.12 -8.44
CA VAL A 44 -30.10 12.69 -8.12
C VAL A 44 -29.33 11.50 -8.76
N GLY A 45 -28.67 10.76 -7.85
CA GLY A 45 -28.14 9.39 -8.02
C GLY A 45 -27.64 8.78 -6.70
N GLY A 46 -28.52 8.62 -5.71
CA GLY A 46 -28.53 7.46 -4.80
C GLY A 46 -27.42 7.14 -3.79
N ASP A 47 -26.52 8.05 -3.39
CA ASP A 47 -25.65 7.86 -2.19
C ASP A 47 -25.71 9.08 -1.23
N GLY A 48 -26.62 10.01 -1.52
CA GLY A 48 -26.73 11.32 -0.89
C GLY A 48 -27.56 11.38 0.39
N GLN A 49 -28.10 10.25 0.88
CA GLN A 49 -28.92 10.22 2.09
C GLN A 49 -28.18 9.75 3.34
N ARG A 50 -26.85 9.56 3.29
CA ARG A 50 -26.01 9.47 4.52
C ARG A 50 -25.78 10.87 5.13
N GLY A 51 -26.80 11.72 5.06
CA GLY A 51 -26.85 13.06 5.62
C GLY A 51 -27.33 12.98 7.07
N ALA A 52 -26.38 13.22 7.98
CA ALA A 52 -26.58 13.73 9.34
C ALA A 52 -27.85 13.25 10.07
N TRP A 53 -27.79 12.07 10.70
CA TRP A 53 -28.65 11.83 11.87
C TRP A 53 -28.42 12.98 12.86
N SER A 54 -29.42 13.82 13.04
CA SER A 54 -29.31 15.07 13.78
C SER A 54 -29.24 14.79 15.28
N THR A 55 -29.83 13.68 15.72
CA THR A 55 -29.88 13.24 17.11
C THR A 55 -29.34 11.81 17.29
N ASN A 56 -29.18 11.37 18.54
CA ASN A 56 -28.80 9.98 18.85
C ASN A 56 -30.00 9.04 18.74
N GLU A 57 -31.20 9.57 18.95
CA GLU A 57 -32.48 8.87 18.84
C GLU A 57 -32.73 8.45 17.39
N GLU A 58 -32.57 9.37 16.44
CA GLU A 58 -32.70 9.07 14.99
C GLU A 58 -31.69 8.02 14.54
N PHE A 59 -30.47 8.09 15.08
CA PHE A 59 -29.42 7.15 14.75
C PHE A 59 -29.62 5.77 15.40
N ALA A 60 -30.11 5.74 16.64
CA ALA A 60 -30.46 4.50 17.33
C ALA A 60 -31.60 3.77 16.60
N ALA A 61 -32.62 4.49 16.14
CA ALA A 61 -33.71 3.93 15.34
C ALA A 61 -33.18 3.32 14.04
N TYR A 62 -32.37 4.07 13.27
CA TYR A 62 -31.74 3.57 12.06
C TYR A 62 -30.90 2.30 12.32
N ILE A 63 -30.07 2.30 13.36
CA ILE A 63 -29.26 1.12 13.71
C ILE A 63 -30.12 -0.05 14.13
N SER A 64 -31.20 0.21 14.87
CA SER A 64 -32.16 -0.82 15.24
C SER A 64 -32.76 -1.47 14.00
N ASP A 65 -33.23 -0.68 13.03
CA ASP A 65 -33.83 -1.19 11.79
C ASP A 65 -32.83 -2.02 10.97
N GLU A 66 -31.60 -1.53 10.80
CA GLU A 66 -30.53 -2.26 10.12
C GLU A 66 -30.17 -3.57 10.82
N LEU A 67 -30.13 -3.56 12.15
CA LEU A 67 -29.80 -4.74 12.95
C LEU A 67 -30.93 -5.79 12.90
N HIS A 68 -32.19 -5.38 12.79
CA HIS A 68 -33.31 -6.31 12.64
C HIS A 68 -33.26 -7.09 11.32
N LEU A 69 -32.71 -6.50 10.25
CA LEU A 69 -32.53 -7.18 8.96
C LEU A 69 -31.45 -8.28 9.00
N HIS A 70 -30.64 -8.34 10.05
CA HIS A 70 -29.57 -9.34 10.16
C HIS A 70 -30.13 -10.72 10.53
N PRO A 71 -29.74 -11.82 9.86
CA PRO A 71 -30.29 -13.17 10.12
C PRO A 71 -30.15 -13.66 11.57
N LEU A 72 -29.12 -13.19 12.30
CA LEU A 72 -28.90 -13.56 13.70
C LEU A 72 -29.76 -12.76 14.70
N SER A 73 -30.53 -11.78 14.26
CA SER A 73 -31.36 -10.95 15.15
C SER A 73 -32.43 -11.77 15.87
N SER A 74 -32.99 -12.78 15.19
CA SER A 74 -33.94 -13.73 15.77
C SER A 74 -33.33 -14.71 16.75
N GLU A 75 -32.05 -15.06 16.57
CA GLU A 75 -31.33 -16.00 17.43
C GLU A 75 -30.83 -15.34 18.72
N TYR A 76 -30.48 -14.04 18.65
CA TYR A 76 -29.92 -13.28 19.78
C TYR A 76 -30.68 -11.98 20.06
N PRO A 77 -32.01 -12.01 20.30
CA PRO A 77 -32.84 -10.82 20.34
C PRO A 77 -32.44 -9.82 21.44
N LYS A 78 -31.95 -10.31 22.60
CA LYS A 78 -31.48 -9.45 23.69
C LYS A 78 -30.21 -8.66 23.32
N VAL A 79 -29.31 -9.28 22.55
CA VAL A 79 -28.06 -8.64 22.11
C VAL A 79 -28.38 -7.56 21.08
N PHE A 80 -29.22 -7.89 20.11
CA PHE A 80 -29.65 -6.98 19.05
C PHE A 80 -30.48 -5.81 19.59
N ALA A 81 -31.32 -6.02 20.62
CA ALA A 81 -32.04 -4.94 21.31
C ALA A 81 -31.12 -3.98 22.09
N ALA A 82 -30.02 -4.48 22.66
CA ALA A 82 -29.07 -3.66 23.43
C ALA A 82 -28.05 -2.91 22.53
N ALA A 83 -27.76 -3.44 21.35
CA ALA A 83 -26.73 -2.95 20.44
C ALA A 83 -26.89 -1.48 19.99
N PRO A 84 -28.08 -0.97 19.63
CA PRO A 84 -28.26 0.44 19.27
C PRO A 84 -27.78 1.39 20.37
N GLY A 85 -28.10 1.09 21.63
CA GLY A 85 -27.69 1.91 22.77
C GLY A 85 -26.18 1.91 22.98
N VAL A 86 -25.52 0.76 22.83
CA VAL A 86 -24.05 0.65 22.92
C VAL A 86 -23.37 1.42 21.79
N ILE A 87 -23.89 1.28 20.55
CA ILE A 87 -23.35 1.97 19.37
C ILE A 87 -23.55 3.49 19.48
N CYS A 88 -24.65 3.96 20.06
CA CYS A 88 -24.85 5.39 20.35
C CYS A 88 -23.85 5.92 21.38
N LYS A 89 -23.57 5.17 22.46
CA LYS A 89 -22.52 5.54 23.44
C LYS A 89 -21.14 5.63 22.78
N TRP A 90 -20.85 4.74 21.82
CA TRP A 90 -19.61 4.84 21.04
C TRP A 90 -19.60 6.07 20.14
N ARG A 91 -20.72 6.37 19.46
CA ARG A 91 -20.86 7.58 18.64
C ARG A 91 -20.59 8.85 19.45
N GLU A 92 -21.13 8.94 20.66
CA GLU A 92 -20.88 10.04 21.58
C GLU A 92 -19.40 10.13 21.97
N ARG A 93 -18.80 9.01 22.37
CA ARG A 93 -17.39 8.92 22.76
C ARG A 93 -16.45 9.37 21.64
N PHE A 94 -16.77 9.03 20.39
CA PHE A 94 -15.93 9.33 19.23
C PHE A 94 -16.40 10.55 18.44
N ARG A 95 -17.35 11.34 18.95
CA ARG A 95 -17.92 12.52 18.27
C ARG A 95 -16.87 13.58 17.94
N SER A 96 -15.86 13.73 18.79
CA SER A 96 -14.71 14.62 18.58
C SER A 96 -13.68 14.07 17.57
N ASN A 97 -13.77 12.79 17.20
CA ASN A 97 -12.89 12.12 16.23
C ASN A 97 -13.71 11.47 15.10
N MET A 98 -14.40 12.33 14.33
CA MET A 98 -15.21 11.93 13.18
C MET A 98 -14.47 11.04 12.15
N PRO A 99 -13.16 11.22 11.87
CA PRO A 99 -12.43 10.30 10.99
C PRO A 99 -12.38 8.86 11.53
N LEU A 100 -12.14 8.67 12.83
CA LEU A 100 -12.12 7.35 13.46
C LEU A 100 -13.53 6.73 13.47
N TRP A 101 -14.55 7.51 13.84
CA TRP A 101 -15.94 7.07 13.79
C TRP A 101 -16.34 6.58 12.40
N ARG A 102 -16.02 7.34 11.34
CA ARG A 102 -16.27 6.93 9.94
C ARG A 102 -15.54 5.65 9.55
N ARG A 103 -14.37 5.34 10.14
CA ARG A 103 -13.64 4.09 9.90
C ARG A 103 -14.28 2.90 10.61
N LEU A 104 -14.72 3.08 11.85
CA LEU A 104 -15.43 2.06 12.63
C LEU A 104 -16.79 1.72 12.01
N PHE A 105 -17.46 2.71 11.43
CA PHE A 105 -18.80 2.58 10.85
C PHE A 105 -18.83 2.15 9.37
N LYS A 106 -17.68 2.10 8.70
CA LYS A 106 -17.60 1.48 7.38
C LYS A 106 -17.76 -0.02 7.57
N LYS A 107 -18.88 -0.57 7.08
CA LYS A 107 -19.38 -1.97 7.09
C LYS A 107 -18.40 -3.04 6.55
N GLN A 108 -17.13 -2.72 6.34
CA GLN A 108 -16.08 -3.61 5.84
C GLN A 108 -14.76 -3.30 6.53
N GLN A 109 -14.65 -3.59 7.83
CA GLN A 109 -13.39 -4.17 8.27
C GLN A 109 -13.46 -5.64 7.89
N LEU A 110 -12.97 -5.97 6.69
CA LEU A 110 -12.61 -7.33 6.34
C LEU A 110 -11.45 -7.70 7.29
N GLN A 111 -11.78 -8.10 8.51
CA GLN A 111 -10.80 -8.74 9.36
C GLN A 111 -10.56 -10.09 8.73
N LEU A 112 -9.33 -10.33 8.31
CA LEU A 112 -8.95 -11.65 7.87
C LEU A 112 -9.22 -12.60 9.06
N PRO A 113 -9.95 -13.70 8.87
CA PRO A 113 -10.26 -14.63 9.94
C PRO A 113 -8.96 -15.15 10.55
N ALA A 114 -8.73 -14.84 11.83
CA ALA A 114 -7.45 -15.10 12.50
C ALA A 114 -7.11 -16.60 12.50
N GLU A 115 -8.14 -17.45 12.60
CA GLU A 115 -8.04 -18.90 12.54
C GLU A 115 -7.60 -19.44 11.17
N LYS A 116 -7.74 -18.64 10.09
CA LYS A 116 -7.28 -19.02 8.74
C LYS A 116 -5.92 -18.43 8.39
N ILE A 117 -5.34 -17.60 9.26
CA ILE A 117 -4.04 -16.97 9.02
C ILE A 117 -3.02 -17.53 9.99
N SER A 118 -2.09 -18.31 9.43
CA SER A 118 -0.93 -18.78 10.18
C SER A 118 0.01 -17.64 10.56
N LYS A 119 0.18 -16.63 9.67
CA LYS A 119 1.19 -15.60 9.82
C LYS A 119 0.99 -14.38 8.92
N ILE A 120 1.42 -13.21 9.38
CA ILE A 120 1.63 -12.02 8.54
C ILE A 120 3.07 -11.52 8.75
N VAL A 121 3.80 -11.32 7.66
CA VAL A 121 5.21 -10.91 7.69
C VAL A 121 5.40 -9.63 6.88
N LEU A 122 5.97 -8.60 7.53
CA LEU A 122 6.38 -7.35 6.91
C LEU A 122 7.84 -7.46 6.49
N VAL A 123 8.14 -7.15 5.22
CA VAL A 123 9.46 -7.38 4.62
C VAL A 123 10.03 -6.06 4.12
N ASP A 124 11.23 -5.69 4.58
CA ASP A 124 11.98 -4.48 4.18
C ASP A 124 13.40 -4.55 4.78
N LYS A 125 14.39 -3.97 4.09
CA LYS A 125 15.78 -3.93 4.60
C LYS A 125 15.94 -3.05 5.84
N MET A 126 15.02 -2.13 6.10
CA MET A 126 15.04 -1.23 7.24
C MET A 126 14.26 -1.77 8.44
N TRP A 127 13.54 -2.90 8.33
CA TRP A 127 12.99 -3.54 9.53
C TRP A 127 14.10 -4.09 10.42
N CYS A 128 13.85 -4.10 11.73
CA CYS A 128 14.61 -4.95 12.64
C CYS A 128 14.14 -6.40 12.51
N MET A 129 15.00 -7.36 12.88
CA MET A 129 14.59 -8.77 12.95
C MET A 129 13.50 -8.96 14.01
N THR A 130 12.64 -9.97 13.83
CA THR A 130 11.65 -10.37 14.83
C THR A 130 12.31 -10.55 16.21
N ASN A 131 11.65 -10.04 17.25
CA ASN A 131 12.10 -10.08 18.64
C ASN A 131 13.40 -9.30 18.95
N MET A 132 13.85 -8.41 18.06
CA MET A 132 14.92 -7.45 18.35
C MET A 132 14.36 -6.04 18.63
N THR A 133 15.06 -5.28 19.45
CA THR A 133 14.78 -3.85 19.65
C THR A 133 15.29 -3.07 18.43
N PRO A 134 14.45 -2.24 17.78
CA PRO A 134 14.89 -1.37 16.69
C PRO A 134 15.93 -0.36 17.18
N SER A 135 16.85 0.01 16.29
CA SER A 135 17.75 1.15 16.49
C SER A 135 17.28 2.32 15.63
N GLU A 136 17.89 3.50 15.78
CA GLU A 136 17.46 4.72 15.08
C GLU A 136 17.43 4.60 13.55
N LYS A 137 18.24 3.72 12.98
CA LYS A 137 18.27 3.43 11.54
C LYS A 137 17.18 2.48 11.05
N HIS A 138 16.48 1.81 11.96
CA HIS A 138 15.40 0.88 11.62
C HIS A 138 14.06 1.61 11.59
N ILE A 139 13.12 1.10 10.79
CA ILE A 139 11.73 1.56 10.86
C ILE A 139 11.20 1.25 12.25
N SER A 140 10.71 2.27 12.92
CA SER A 140 10.22 2.14 14.29
C SER A 140 8.95 1.28 14.35
N TRP A 141 8.80 0.50 15.43
CA TRP A 141 7.56 -0.21 15.75
C TRP A 141 6.34 0.72 15.83
N THR A 142 6.54 2.02 16.13
CA THR A 142 5.48 3.04 16.07
C THR A 142 4.79 3.10 14.71
N HIS A 143 5.52 2.80 13.63
CA HIS A 143 4.99 2.84 12.27
C HIS A 143 3.96 1.74 12.00
N ILE A 144 4.05 0.62 12.72
CA ILE A 144 3.15 -0.53 12.58
C ILE A 144 2.02 -0.48 13.62
N TYR A 145 2.38 -0.27 14.88
CA TYR A 145 1.49 -0.51 16.02
C TYR A 145 1.03 0.75 16.76
N GLY A 146 1.47 1.93 16.33
CA GLY A 146 1.36 3.14 17.16
C GLY A 146 2.35 3.11 18.33
N SER A 147 2.38 4.16 19.16
CA SER A 147 3.39 4.26 20.21
C SER A 147 3.11 3.31 21.37
N LYS A 148 4.12 2.48 21.72
CA LYS A 148 4.03 1.55 22.85
C LYS A 148 4.29 2.23 24.20
N MET A 149 4.99 3.35 24.21
CA MET A 149 5.30 4.15 25.41
C MET A 149 5.69 5.57 24.98
N LYS A 150 5.04 6.57 25.59
CA LYS A 150 5.48 7.97 25.70
C LYS A 150 6.05 8.64 24.43
N CYS A 151 5.37 8.53 23.30
CA CYS A 151 5.41 9.63 22.33
C CYS A 151 4.53 10.75 22.90
N GLU A 152 4.98 12.01 22.81
CA GLU A 152 4.27 13.20 23.34
C GLU A 152 2.84 13.37 22.80
N ASP A 153 2.48 12.63 21.75
CA ASP A 153 1.11 12.58 21.23
C ASP A 153 0.36 11.35 21.78
N GLN A 154 -0.24 11.52 22.95
CA GLN A 154 -1.09 10.51 23.63
C GLN A 154 -2.39 10.18 22.87
N SER A 155 -2.60 10.75 21.67
CA SER A 155 -3.84 10.54 20.90
C SER A 155 -3.87 9.25 20.07
N ILE A 156 -2.75 8.52 19.96
CA ILE A 156 -2.65 7.30 19.13
C ILE A 156 -2.81 6.04 20.00
N PRO A 157 -3.91 5.29 19.86
CA PRO A 157 -4.13 4.04 20.59
C PRO A 157 -3.02 3.01 20.33
N ASN A 158 -2.67 2.22 21.34
CA ASN A 158 -1.81 1.06 21.19
C ASN A 158 -2.57 -0.05 20.45
N TYR A 159 -2.24 -0.28 19.17
CA TYR A 159 -2.90 -1.29 18.36
C TYR A 159 -2.30 -2.70 18.57
N TYR A 160 -1.21 -2.82 19.32
CA TYR A 160 -0.46 -4.07 19.48
C TYR A 160 -1.28 -5.21 20.09
N GLU A 161 -2.15 -4.89 21.06
CA GLU A 161 -2.99 -5.89 21.76
C GLU A 161 -4.35 -6.09 21.09
N SER A 162 -4.74 -5.21 20.17
CA SER A 162 -6.05 -5.25 19.51
C SER A 162 -6.01 -5.86 18.12
N TRP A 163 -4.82 -6.08 17.55
CA TRP A 163 -4.70 -6.73 16.25
C TRP A 163 -4.88 -8.24 16.40
N PRO A 164 -5.89 -8.86 15.76
CA PRO A 164 -6.25 -10.25 16.01
C PRO A 164 -5.21 -11.26 15.50
N ILE A 165 -4.34 -10.82 14.58
CA ILE A 165 -3.26 -11.63 14.00
C ILE A 165 -1.95 -10.91 14.32
N ARG A 166 -0.90 -11.62 14.75
CA ARG A 166 0.38 -10.99 15.06
C ARG A 166 1.16 -10.63 13.78
N LEU A 167 1.72 -9.42 13.70
CA LEU A 167 2.70 -9.07 12.65
C LEU A 167 4.11 -9.46 13.09
N GLU A 168 4.82 -10.12 12.19
CA GLU A 168 6.26 -10.30 12.29
C GLU A 168 6.99 -9.43 11.26
N THR A 169 8.27 -9.14 11.50
CA THR A 169 9.12 -8.40 10.57
C THR A 169 10.26 -9.28 10.09
N ALA A 170 10.60 -9.16 8.81
CA ALA A 170 11.78 -9.78 8.22
C ALA A 170 12.64 -8.69 7.60
N LYS A 171 13.88 -8.58 8.08
CA LYS A 171 14.89 -7.72 7.48
C LYS A 171 15.42 -8.43 6.22
N VAL A 172 15.00 -7.94 5.05
CA VAL A 172 15.38 -8.52 3.76
C VAL A 172 15.58 -7.39 2.76
N ASP A 173 16.75 -7.34 2.14
CA ASP A 173 16.99 -6.53 0.96
C ASP A 173 16.47 -7.24 -0.28
N LEU A 174 15.30 -6.81 -0.76
CA LEU A 174 14.66 -7.33 -1.95
C LEU A 174 15.50 -7.10 -3.23
N LYS A 175 16.49 -6.20 -3.21
CA LYS A 175 17.44 -6.03 -4.33
C LYS A 175 18.50 -7.13 -4.35
N ALA A 176 18.83 -7.71 -3.18
CA ALA A 176 19.83 -8.75 -3.06
C ALA A 176 19.23 -10.12 -3.38
N GLY A 177 19.56 -10.67 -4.56
CA GLY A 177 18.99 -11.95 -5.01
C GLY A 177 19.21 -13.12 -4.04
N ARG A 178 20.30 -13.13 -3.27
CA ARG A 178 20.53 -14.13 -2.21
C ARG A 178 19.51 -14.04 -1.08
N GLU A 179 19.19 -12.82 -0.64
CA GLU A 179 18.22 -12.60 0.42
C GLU A 179 16.80 -12.90 -0.07
N LEU A 180 16.49 -12.61 -1.34
CA LEU A 180 15.23 -12.99 -1.98
C LEU A 180 15.02 -14.51 -1.96
N ARG A 181 16.03 -15.30 -2.35
CA ARG A 181 15.95 -16.77 -2.26
C ARG A 181 15.74 -17.26 -0.82
N THR A 182 16.36 -16.59 0.15
CA THR A 182 16.19 -16.91 1.58
C THR A 182 14.76 -16.61 2.03
N LEU A 183 14.17 -15.50 1.56
CA LEU A 183 12.78 -15.15 1.81
C LEU A 183 11.84 -16.22 1.24
N GLU A 184 12.05 -16.63 -0.01
CA GLU A 184 11.26 -17.66 -0.69
C GLU A 184 11.28 -18.99 0.09
N GLN A 185 12.47 -19.47 0.44
CA GLN A 185 12.64 -20.72 1.20
C GLN A 185 11.99 -20.63 2.59
N ARG A 186 12.10 -19.47 3.26
CA ARG A 186 11.62 -19.32 4.64
C ARG A 186 10.10 -19.17 4.73
N PHE A 187 9.48 -18.46 3.79
CA PHE A 187 8.10 -18.02 3.92
C PHE A 187 7.15 -18.49 2.83
N LEU A 188 7.64 -18.85 1.64
CA LEU A 188 6.78 -19.19 0.51
C LEU A 188 6.71 -20.69 0.27
N GLN A 189 7.84 -21.40 0.32
CA GLN A 189 7.89 -22.82 -0.03
C GLN A 189 7.23 -23.72 1.02
N GLY A 190 6.18 -24.45 0.61
CA GLY A 190 5.58 -25.52 1.42
C GLY A 190 4.83 -25.03 2.65
N ARG A 191 4.43 -23.75 2.68
CA ARG A 191 3.71 -23.13 3.82
C ARG A 191 2.21 -22.99 3.59
N GLY A 192 1.71 -23.46 2.45
CA GLY A 192 0.32 -23.33 2.03
C GLY A 192 0.06 -22.06 1.22
N PRO A 193 -1.22 -21.69 1.01
CA PRO A 193 -1.60 -20.53 0.23
C PRO A 193 -1.03 -19.22 0.79
N VAL A 194 -0.38 -18.44 -0.07
CA VAL A 194 0.20 -17.14 0.28
C VAL A 194 -0.56 -16.00 -0.40
N ILE A 195 -0.79 -14.93 0.36
CA ILE A 195 -1.21 -13.63 -0.16
C ILE A 195 0.02 -12.71 -0.15
N LEU A 196 0.48 -12.31 -1.33
CA LEU A 196 1.59 -11.37 -1.49
C LEU A 196 1.04 -9.95 -1.71
N VAL A 197 1.39 -9.04 -0.82
CA VAL A 197 0.96 -7.63 -0.88
C VAL A 197 2.20 -6.74 -0.99
N ALA A 198 2.39 -6.16 -2.17
CA ALA A 198 3.54 -5.36 -2.55
C ALA A 198 3.16 -3.88 -2.63
N ILE A 199 3.34 -3.17 -1.51
CA ILE A 199 2.98 -1.75 -1.37
C ILE A 199 4.25 -0.93 -1.15
N HIS A 200 4.31 0.26 -1.74
CA HIS A 200 5.45 1.17 -1.62
C HIS A 200 6.80 0.59 -2.11
N LEU A 201 6.76 -0.36 -3.06
CA LEU A 201 7.97 -0.83 -3.73
C LEU A 201 8.48 0.18 -4.74
N CYS A 202 9.50 0.93 -4.34
CA CYS A 202 10.08 2.00 -5.14
C CYS A 202 10.90 1.47 -6.33
N GLY A 203 10.67 2.03 -7.52
CA GLY A 203 11.48 1.75 -8.70
C GLY A 203 11.48 0.27 -9.05
N THR A 204 12.68 -0.28 -9.27
CA THR A 204 12.88 -1.67 -9.69
C THR A 204 12.51 -2.72 -8.63
N LEU A 205 12.17 -2.33 -7.40
CA LEU A 205 11.67 -3.27 -6.39
C LEU A 205 10.34 -3.92 -6.80
N SER A 206 9.51 -3.21 -7.57
CA SER A 206 8.27 -3.78 -8.09
C SER A 206 8.51 -4.91 -9.10
N LEU A 207 9.62 -4.88 -9.85
CA LEU A 207 10.04 -6.02 -10.68
C LEU A 207 10.26 -7.27 -9.83
N LYS A 208 10.91 -7.11 -8.67
CA LYS A 208 11.19 -8.23 -7.75
C LYS A 208 9.95 -8.83 -7.13
N ALA A 209 8.92 -8.02 -6.86
CA ALA A 209 7.63 -8.55 -6.43
C ALA A 209 6.91 -9.35 -7.52
N VAL A 210 6.95 -8.88 -8.78
CA VAL A 210 6.40 -9.63 -9.91
C VAL A 210 7.17 -10.94 -10.11
N GLU A 211 8.51 -10.90 -10.07
CA GLU A 211 9.34 -12.12 -10.13
C GLU A 211 8.99 -13.11 -9.01
N LEU A 212 8.81 -12.65 -7.77
CA LEU A 212 8.39 -13.50 -6.65
C LEU A 212 7.05 -14.16 -6.93
N PHE A 213 6.06 -13.41 -7.40
CA PHE A 213 4.75 -13.94 -7.77
C PHE A 213 4.87 -15.01 -8.87
N ASN A 214 5.56 -14.70 -9.96
CA ASN A 214 5.71 -15.60 -11.10
C ASN A 214 6.41 -16.91 -10.71
N ARG A 215 7.45 -16.86 -9.86
CA ARG A 215 8.23 -18.06 -9.47
C ARG A 215 7.57 -18.96 -8.44
N ASN A 216 6.57 -18.46 -7.71
CA ASN A 216 6.00 -19.17 -6.55
C ASN A 216 4.50 -19.41 -6.74
N SER A 217 4.13 -20.59 -7.21
CA SER A 217 2.74 -21.04 -7.41
C SER A 217 1.92 -21.09 -6.10
N ASP A 218 2.58 -21.12 -4.95
CA ASP A 218 1.94 -21.05 -3.62
C ASP A 218 1.33 -19.66 -3.35
N ILE A 219 1.78 -18.61 -4.05
CA ILE A 219 1.13 -17.29 -3.99
C ILE A 219 -0.19 -17.36 -4.76
N LYS A 220 -1.30 -17.41 -4.03
CA LYS A 220 -2.65 -17.52 -4.60
C LYS A 220 -3.29 -16.19 -4.90
N PHE A 221 -2.84 -15.13 -4.21
CA PHE A 221 -3.28 -13.77 -4.49
C PHE A 221 -2.09 -12.81 -4.43
N PHE A 222 -2.01 -11.92 -5.40
CA PHE A 222 -1.00 -10.90 -5.50
C PHE A 222 -1.66 -9.53 -5.70
N CYS A 223 -1.22 -8.56 -4.92
CA CYS A 223 -1.62 -7.17 -5.06
C CYS A 223 -0.36 -6.30 -5.07
N LEU A 224 -0.15 -5.57 -6.16
CA LEU A 224 0.95 -4.65 -6.34
C LEU A 224 0.45 -3.23 -6.54
N LYS A 225 0.99 -2.31 -5.75
CA LYS A 225 0.82 -0.88 -5.93
C LYS A 225 2.17 -0.23 -6.24
N PRO A 226 2.52 0.00 -7.52
CA PRO A 226 3.78 0.65 -7.86
C PRO A 226 3.76 2.10 -7.39
N CYS A 227 4.81 2.52 -6.68
CA CYS A 227 4.86 3.86 -6.09
C CYS A 227 5.88 4.79 -6.76
N CYS A 228 7.04 4.29 -7.22
CA CYS A 228 8.07 5.14 -7.81
C CYS A 228 8.50 4.56 -9.16
N LEU A 229 8.80 5.46 -10.10
CA LEU A 229 9.41 5.11 -11.37
C LEU A 229 10.86 4.64 -11.15
N PRO A 230 11.38 3.74 -12.00
CA PRO A 230 12.80 3.41 -12.02
C PRO A 230 13.66 4.65 -12.30
N GLY A 231 14.84 4.70 -11.68
CA GLY A 231 15.78 5.83 -11.86
C GLY A 231 16.44 5.82 -13.24
N MET A 232 16.88 6.99 -13.71
CA MET A 232 17.54 7.16 -15.02
C MET A 232 18.84 6.37 -15.21
N VAL A 233 19.43 5.82 -14.14
CA VAL A 233 20.64 4.99 -14.23
C VAL A 233 20.44 3.79 -15.15
N HIS A 234 19.27 3.15 -15.11
CA HIS A 234 18.95 1.99 -15.95
C HIS A 234 18.83 2.38 -17.43
N ALA A 235 18.10 3.46 -17.72
CA ALA A 235 17.98 4.02 -19.07
C ALA A 235 19.34 4.43 -19.68
N LYS A 236 20.24 5.00 -18.88
CA LYS A 236 21.61 5.36 -19.33
C LYS A 236 22.46 4.14 -19.65
N ARG A 237 22.21 3.02 -18.98
CA ARG A 237 22.87 1.73 -19.23
C ARG A 237 22.23 0.96 -20.38
N ASN A 238 21.16 1.48 -20.99
CA ASN A 238 20.36 0.78 -22.00
C ASN A 238 19.88 -0.59 -21.52
N GLU A 239 19.50 -0.69 -20.25
CA GLU A 239 19.02 -1.94 -19.68
C GLU A 239 17.67 -2.31 -20.30
N ILE A 240 17.50 -3.61 -20.59
CA ILE A 240 16.22 -4.21 -20.93
C ILE A 240 15.71 -4.93 -19.67
N PHE A 241 14.51 -4.60 -19.24
CA PHE A 241 13.87 -5.27 -18.12
C PHE A 241 13.16 -6.53 -18.62
N HIS A 242 13.30 -7.62 -17.88
CA HIS A 242 12.68 -8.92 -18.18
C HIS A 242 11.78 -9.35 -17.01
N LEU A 243 10.54 -9.71 -17.30
CA LEU A 243 9.54 -10.21 -16.36
C LEU A 243 8.79 -11.39 -16.97
N GLY A 244 9.21 -12.61 -16.63
CA GLY A 244 8.71 -13.81 -17.31
C GLY A 244 9.05 -13.74 -18.80
N GLU A 245 8.04 -13.85 -19.66
CA GLU A 245 8.18 -13.74 -21.11
C GLU A 245 8.08 -12.30 -21.63
N HIS A 246 7.67 -11.34 -20.79
CA HIS A 246 7.57 -9.93 -21.15
C HIS A 246 8.92 -9.22 -20.99
N SER A 247 9.26 -8.35 -21.95
CA SER A 247 10.45 -7.51 -21.86
C SER A 247 10.22 -6.13 -22.47
N PHE A 248 10.94 -5.12 -21.96
CA PHE A 248 10.77 -3.73 -22.37
C PHE A 248 12.02 -2.90 -22.04
N ASP A 249 12.28 -1.85 -22.83
CA ASP A 249 13.43 -0.96 -22.64
C ASP A 249 13.22 -0.08 -21.40
N SER A 250 14.23 -0.01 -20.53
CA SER A 250 14.21 0.86 -19.34
C SER A 250 13.95 2.33 -19.69
N LYS A 251 14.34 2.82 -20.87
CA LYS A 251 14.06 4.19 -21.35
C LYS A 251 12.58 4.52 -21.47
N GLU A 252 11.71 3.51 -21.63
CA GLU A 252 10.27 3.72 -21.76
C GLU A 252 9.59 4.11 -20.44
N VAL A 253 10.23 3.76 -19.31
CA VAL A 253 9.64 3.83 -17.96
C VAL A 253 10.50 4.61 -16.96
N CYS A 254 11.80 4.74 -17.21
CA CYS A 254 12.70 5.50 -16.35
C CYS A 254 12.43 7.00 -16.44
N MET A 255 12.45 7.68 -15.30
CA MET A 255 12.31 9.13 -15.25
C MET A 255 13.24 9.73 -14.21
N ALA A 256 13.75 10.93 -14.51
CA ALA A 256 14.45 11.74 -13.52
C ALA A 256 13.44 12.34 -12.55
N GLY A 257 13.71 12.26 -11.25
CA GLY A 257 12.96 13.02 -10.27
C GLY A 257 12.93 12.34 -8.92
N LYS A 258 12.61 13.11 -7.89
CA LYS A 258 12.47 12.61 -6.53
C LYS A 258 11.53 13.48 -5.72
N TRP A 259 10.88 12.85 -4.75
CA TRP A 259 10.20 13.58 -3.69
C TRP A 259 11.23 14.08 -2.69
N LYS A 260 11.24 15.38 -2.43
CA LYS A 260 12.04 16.01 -1.38
C LYS A 260 11.11 16.86 -0.54
N ARG A 261 10.95 16.52 0.74
CA ARG A 261 10.06 17.23 1.69
C ARG A 261 8.63 17.41 1.13
N ASN A 262 8.01 16.31 0.69
CA ASN A 262 6.67 16.28 0.07
C ASN A 262 6.50 17.18 -1.18
N LYS A 263 7.61 17.62 -1.79
CA LYS A 263 7.61 18.31 -3.08
C LYS A 263 8.26 17.43 -4.14
N TRP A 264 7.58 17.24 -5.25
CA TRP A 264 8.15 16.61 -6.43
C TRP A 264 9.17 17.55 -7.06
N ILE A 265 10.39 17.04 -7.25
CA ILE A 265 11.46 17.71 -8.00
C ILE A 265 11.75 16.83 -9.21
N GLY A 266 11.28 17.24 -10.39
CA GLY A 266 11.42 16.48 -11.63
C GLY A 266 10.61 17.12 -12.77
N PRO A 267 10.42 16.40 -13.89
CA PRO A 267 9.59 16.82 -15.00
C PRO A 267 8.17 17.21 -14.58
N PRO A 268 7.45 17.97 -15.42
CA PRO A 268 6.06 18.31 -15.19
C PRO A 268 5.20 17.08 -14.93
N ARG A 269 4.22 17.25 -14.04
CA ARG A 269 3.39 16.15 -13.56
C ARG A 269 2.65 15.41 -14.68
N SER A 270 2.19 16.13 -15.71
CA SER A 270 1.56 15.54 -16.90
C SER A 270 2.46 14.52 -17.61
N VAL A 271 3.76 14.78 -17.67
CA VAL A 271 4.76 13.87 -18.24
C VAL A 271 5.00 12.69 -17.30
N THR A 272 5.10 12.93 -15.99
CA THR A 272 5.27 11.86 -14.99
C THR A 272 4.13 10.85 -15.02
N LYS A 273 2.89 11.30 -15.25
CA LYS A 273 1.71 10.43 -15.37
C LYS A 273 1.89 9.36 -16.44
N THR A 274 2.27 9.74 -17.66
CA THR A 274 2.37 8.80 -18.78
C THR A 274 3.43 7.73 -18.55
N TYR A 275 4.52 8.08 -17.85
CA TYR A 275 5.55 7.11 -17.47
C TYR A 275 5.06 6.15 -16.39
N PHE A 276 4.25 6.62 -15.43
CA PHE A 276 3.65 5.74 -14.42
C PHE A 276 2.64 4.78 -15.03
N GLU A 277 1.83 5.23 -15.98
CA GLU A 277 0.89 4.37 -16.73
C GLU A 277 1.65 3.28 -17.48
N ARG A 278 2.68 3.65 -18.26
CA ARG A 278 3.56 2.67 -18.94
C ARG A 278 4.26 1.72 -17.98
N TRP A 279 4.70 2.22 -16.82
CA TRP A 279 5.33 1.37 -15.81
C TRP A 279 4.35 0.35 -15.23
N ALA A 280 3.13 0.79 -14.89
CA ALA A 280 2.08 -0.09 -14.42
C ALA A 280 1.66 -1.12 -15.48
N ASP A 281 1.57 -0.71 -16.75
CA ASP A 281 1.24 -1.59 -17.87
C ASP A 281 2.31 -2.67 -18.07
N ASN A 282 3.58 -2.28 -18.10
CA ASN A 282 4.69 -3.23 -18.24
C ASN A 282 4.77 -4.22 -17.06
N LEU A 283 4.55 -3.74 -15.82
CA LEU A 283 4.47 -4.62 -14.66
C LEU A 283 3.29 -5.59 -14.76
N PHE A 284 2.12 -5.12 -15.22
CA PHE A 284 0.92 -5.92 -15.39
C PHE A 284 1.08 -6.99 -16.48
N TRP A 285 1.68 -6.64 -17.61
CA TRP A 285 1.97 -7.58 -18.69
C TRP A 285 3.01 -8.61 -18.28
N GLY A 286 4.00 -8.23 -17.47
CA GLY A 286 4.99 -9.15 -16.91
C GLY A 286 4.49 -10.09 -15.81
N MET A 287 3.25 -9.94 -15.33
CA MET A 287 2.65 -10.92 -14.42
C MET A 287 2.23 -12.16 -15.19
N ASP A 288 2.71 -13.32 -14.73
CA ASP A 288 2.32 -14.62 -15.27
C ASP A 288 0.81 -14.83 -15.13
N ASP A 289 0.16 -15.13 -16.25
CA ASP A 289 -1.26 -15.39 -16.38
C ASP A 289 -1.55 -16.82 -16.90
N THR A 290 -0.54 -17.68 -16.98
CA THR A 290 -0.70 -19.09 -17.38
C THR A 290 -1.70 -19.81 -16.46
N ASP A 291 -1.65 -19.51 -15.16
CA ASP A 291 -2.52 -20.09 -14.14
C ASP A 291 -3.25 -19.04 -13.27
N ALA A 292 -3.19 -17.76 -13.67
CA ALA A 292 -3.70 -16.65 -12.88
C ALA A 292 -4.64 -15.73 -13.67
N GLN A 293 -5.71 -15.29 -13.02
CA GLN A 293 -6.54 -14.19 -13.50
C GLN A 293 -5.96 -12.87 -12.99
N LYS A 294 -5.48 -12.02 -13.90
CA LYS A 294 -4.97 -10.69 -13.57
C LYS A 294 -5.98 -9.59 -13.89
N SER A 295 -6.00 -8.55 -13.06
CA SER A 295 -6.79 -7.34 -13.31
C SER A 295 -6.03 -6.08 -12.88
N LYS A 296 -6.26 -4.98 -13.59
CA LYS A 296 -5.72 -3.66 -13.27
C LYS A 296 -6.88 -2.75 -12.88
N ARG A 297 -6.74 -2.01 -11.78
CA ARG A 297 -7.76 -1.07 -11.31
C ARG A 297 -7.14 0.25 -10.88
N THR A 298 -7.72 1.33 -11.35
CA THR A 298 -7.44 2.67 -10.83
C THR A 298 -8.30 2.92 -9.60
N ILE A 299 -7.67 3.04 -8.44
CA ILE A 299 -8.33 3.40 -7.17
C ILE A 299 -7.76 4.74 -6.73
N MET A 300 -8.63 5.76 -6.65
CA MET A 300 -8.24 7.12 -6.28
C MET A 300 -7.88 7.21 -4.79
N VAL A 301 -6.60 6.99 -4.49
CA VAL A 301 -6.02 7.16 -3.15
C VAL A 301 -5.32 8.51 -3.01
N GLN A 302 -4.63 8.94 -4.06
CA GLN A 302 -4.00 10.25 -4.15
C GLN A 302 -4.88 11.16 -5.03
N THR A 303 -5.59 12.08 -4.40
CA THR A 303 -6.47 13.05 -5.06
C THR A 303 -5.71 14.32 -5.48
N GLU A 304 -4.63 14.66 -4.76
CA GLU A 304 -3.91 15.92 -4.92
C GLU A 304 -2.50 15.70 -5.52
N GLY A 305 -2.47 15.27 -6.78
CA GLY A 305 -1.25 15.33 -7.60
C GLY A 305 -0.32 14.13 -7.50
N GLY A 306 -0.81 12.99 -6.99
CA GLY A 306 -0.13 11.71 -7.09
C GLY A 306 -0.72 10.84 -8.20
N TYR A 307 0.14 10.17 -8.98
CA TYR A 307 -0.26 9.26 -10.07
C TYR A 307 -0.23 7.79 -9.65
N GLN A 308 -0.04 7.53 -8.35
CA GLN A 308 0.10 6.18 -7.79
C GLN A 308 -1.28 5.62 -7.41
N ASN A 309 -2.21 5.65 -8.36
CA ASN A 309 -3.59 5.19 -8.17
C ASN A 309 -3.84 3.83 -8.85
N GLU A 310 -2.86 3.31 -9.59
CA GLU A 310 -2.96 1.98 -10.19
C GLU A 310 -2.69 0.89 -9.16
N PHE A 311 -3.58 -0.09 -9.12
CA PHE A 311 -3.45 -1.33 -8.38
C PHE A 311 -3.51 -2.49 -9.37
N LEU A 312 -2.51 -3.36 -9.28
CA LEU A 312 -2.37 -4.53 -10.11
C LEU A 312 -2.67 -5.76 -9.25
N TYR A 313 -3.56 -6.62 -9.73
CA TYR A 313 -4.00 -7.81 -9.03
C TYR A 313 -3.75 -9.04 -9.88
N ALA A 314 -3.38 -10.15 -9.25
CA ALA A 314 -3.40 -11.48 -9.86
C ALA A 314 -3.92 -12.52 -8.86
N SER A 315 -4.76 -13.44 -9.32
CA SER A 315 -5.37 -14.50 -8.50
C SER A 315 -5.23 -15.84 -9.20
N ARG A 316 -4.64 -16.83 -8.51
CA ARG A 316 -4.58 -18.24 -8.94
C ARG A 316 -5.72 -19.09 -8.37
N VAL A 317 -6.66 -18.46 -7.65
CA VAL A 317 -7.84 -19.16 -7.13
C VAL A 317 -8.85 -19.28 -8.25
N LYS A 318 -9.24 -20.52 -8.58
CA LYS A 318 -10.30 -20.77 -9.56
C LYS A 318 -11.61 -20.19 -9.02
N THR A 319 -12.26 -19.35 -9.82
CA THR A 319 -13.51 -18.67 -9.45
C THR A 319 -14.67 -19.63 -9.19
N SER A 320 -14.52 -20.92 -9.52
CA SER A 320 -15.57 -21.95 -9.42
C SER A 320 -15.74 -22.58 -8.03
N GLU A 321 -15.00 -22.14 -7.01
CA GLU A 321 -15.03 -22.74 -5.65
C GLU A 321 -15.55 -21.78 -4.56
N TYR A 322 -16.17 -20.66 -4.94
CA TYR A 322 -16.85 -19.75 -4.01
C TYR A 322 -18.37 -19.91 -4.07
#